data_AF-A0A2N1QMV1-F1
#
_entry.id   AF-A0A2N1QMV1-F1
#
_cell.length_a   1.000
_cell.length_b   1.000
_cell.length_c   1.000
_cell.angle_alpha   90.00
_cell.angle_beta   90.00
_cell.angle_gamma   90.00
#
_symmetry.space_group_name_H-M   'P 1'
#
loop_
_entity.id
_entity.type
_entity.pdbx_description
1 polymer ?
#
loop_
_entity_poly.entity_id
_entity_poly.type
_entity_poly.pdbx_seq_one_letter_code
_entity_poly.pdbx_strand_id
1 'polypeptide(L)'
;MRLFSIVIICTLFALYSYIYIKLRSAIGPGWKWTALYTLLSFFIIMGSRILWIVNLEAYPGLRKILSCSVYMGMAFFFILFTAFFFLDLLRFLVWLTDLLLSACFGDLFPSPKMRAVLAVGFAFFACTYGWFEALAVRPVYITIATDRLP
;
A
#
# COMPACT_ATOMS: atom_id res chain seq x y z
N MET A 1 -23.16 11.24 -3.78
CA MET A 1 -21.81 11.51 -3.22
C MET A 1 -21.54 10.82 -1.88
N ARG A 2 -22.45 10.86 -0.88
CA ARG A 2 -22.22 10.21 0.43
C ARG A 2 -21.91 8.70 0.36
N LEU A 3 -22.68 7.93 -0.42
CA LEU A 3 -22.47 6.49 -0.63
C LEU A 3 -21.09 6.17 -1.21
N PHE A 4 -20.67 6.91 -2.23
CA PHE A 4 -19.35 6.75 -2.86
C PHE A 4 -18.20 7.01 -1.87
N SER A 5 -18.29 8.07 -1.07
CA SER A 5 -17.31 8.35 -0.02
C SER A 5 -17.25 7.27 1.06
N ILE A 6 -18.40 6.73 1.46
CA ILE A 6 -18.46 5.63 2.43
C ILE A 6 -17.76 4.38 1.87
N VAL A 7 -18.05 4.01 0.62
CA VAL A 7 -17.41 2.87 -0.04
C VAL A 7 -15.88 3.03 -0.05
N ILE A 8 -15.37 4.21 -0.44
CA ILE A 8 -13.92 4.46 -0.44
C ILE A 8 -13.32 4.30 0.96
N ILE A 9 -13.95 4.87 1.98
CA ILE A 9 -13.46 4.78 3.37
C ILE A 9 -13.46 3.32 3.84
N CYS A 10 -14.54 2.57 3.57
CA CYS A 10 -14.64 1.17 3.91
C CYS A 10 -13.57 0.32 3.19
N THR A 11 -13.33 0.59 1.91
CA THR A 11 -12.28 -0.11 1.14
C THR A 11 -10.89 0.18 1.69
N LEU A 12 -10.58 1.44 2.01
CA LEU A 12 -9.30 1.81 2.61
C LEU A 12 -9.15 1.14 3.98
N PHE A 13 -10.17 1.23 4.83
CA PHE A 13 -10.16 0.58 6.14
C PHE A 13 -9.91 -0.93 6.01
N ALA A 14 -10.64 -1.61 5.12
CA ALA A 14 -10.46 -3.04 4.87
C ALA A 14 -9.03 -3.38 4.41
N LEU A 15 -8.45 -2.59 3.51
CA LEU A 15 -7.08 -2.77 3.02
C LEU A 15 -6.06 -2.64 4.18
N TYR A 16 -6.11 -1.56 4.95
CA TYR A 16 -5.20 -1.36 6.07
C TYR A 16 -5.43 -2.38 7.20
N SER A 17 -6.67 -2.78 7.47
CA SER A 17 -6.95 -3.83 8.46
C SER A 17 -6.43 -5.20 8.01
N TYR A 18 -6.58 -5.54 6.73
CA TYR A 18 -6.06 -6.80 6.18
C TYR A 18 -4.54 -6.89 6.30
N ILE A 19 -3.81 -5.86 5.89
CA ILE A 19 -2.34 -5.81 6.01
C ILE A 19 -1.93 -5.94 7.48
N TYR A 20 -2.61 -5.22 8.38
CA TYR A 20 -2.33 -5.28 9.82
C TYR A 20 -2.47 -6.70 10.37
N ILE A 21 -3.56 -7.40 10.04
CA ILE A 21 -3.80 -8.78 10.49
C ILE A 21 -2.69 -9.71 9.98
N LYS A 22 -2.27 -9.56 8.71
CA LYS A 22 -1.18 -10.36 8.12
C LYS A 22 0.15 -10.12 8.80
N LEU A 23 0.55 -8.86 8.98
CA LEU A 23 1.79 -8.52 9.67
C LEU A 23 1.78 -8.95 11.14
N ARG A 24 0.65 -8.76 11.84
CA ARG A 24 0.49 -9.19 13.24
C ARG A 24 0.64 -10.70 13.39
N SER A 25 0.17 -11.49 12.41
CA SER A 25 0.33 -12.95 12.46
C SER A 25 1.80 -13.42 12.37
N ALA A 26 2.69 -12.60 11.80
CA ALA A 26 4.12 -12.89 11.68
C ALA A 26 4.94 -12.38 12.87
N ILE A 27 4.65 -11.16 13.33
CA ILE A 27 5.42 -10.47 14.38
C ILE A 27 4.95 -10.89 15.78
N GLY A 28 3.70 -11.32 15.91
CA GLY A 28 3.04 -11.60 17.18
C GLY A 28 2.27 -10.38 17.73
N PRO A 29 1.46 -10.58 18.78
CA PRO A 29 0.70 -9.51 19.41
C PRO A 29 1.64 -8.56 20.18
N GLY A 30 1.58 -7.26 19.90
CA GLY A 30 2.34 -6.26 20.65
C GLY A 30 1.84 -4.84 20.41
N TRP A 31 1.49 -4.13 21.49
CA TRP A 31 0.92 -2.78 21.43
C TRP A 31 1.84 -1.78 20.72
N LYS A 32 3.16 -1.90 20.89
CA LYS A 32 4.15 -1.04 20.22
C LYS A 32 4.03 -1.10 18.69
N TRP A 33 3.87 -2.31 18.14
CA TRP A 33 3.69 -2.50 16.70
C TRP A 33 2.33 -1.99 16.23
N THR A 34 1.27 -2.22 16.99
CA THR A 34 -0.06 -1.68 16.70
C THR A 34 -0.07 -0.16 16.67
N ALA A 35 0.58 0.48 17.64
CA ALA A 35 0.71 1.92 17.71
C ALA A 35 1.50 2.47 16.52
N LEU A 36 2.65 1.87 16.19
CA LEU A 36 3.46 2.29 15.05
C LEU A 36 2.70 2.15 13.72
N TYR A 37 2.03 1.03 13.51
CA TYR A 37 1.23 0.78 12.31
C TYR A 37 0.07 1.77 12.19
N THR A 38 -0.64 2.02 13.28
CA THR A 38 -1.75 2.98 13.34
C THR A 38 -1.26 4.39 13.05
N LEU A 39 -0.14 4.80 13.66
CA LEU A 39 0.46 6.11 13.43
C LEU A 39 0.86 6.30 11.95
N LEU A 40 1.49 5.30 11.36
CA LEU A 40 1.90 5.34 9.94
C LEU A 40 0.69 5.40 9.01
N SER A 41 -0.33 4.57 9.26
CA SER A 41 -1.56 4.57 8.48
C SER A 41 -2.30 5.91 8.59
N PHE A 42 -2.38 6.47 9.81
CA PHE A 42 -2.97 7.77 10.06
C PHE A 42 -2.21 8.88 9.33
N PHE A 43 -0.87 8.86 9.40
CA PHE A 43 -0.03 9.82 8.67
C PHE A 43 -0.29 9.77 7.17
N ILE A 44 -0.40 8.59 6.56
CA ILE A 44 -0.67 8.46 5.13
C ILE A 44 -2.06 9.00 4.78
N ILE A 45 -3.10 8.62 5.52
CA ILE A 45 -4.48 9.04 5.25
C ILE A 45 -4.63 10.55 5.44
N MET A 46 -4.16 11.08 6.57
CA MET A 46 -4.27 12.51 6.86
C MET A 46 -3.34 13.35 6.01
N GLY A 47 -2.12 12.89 5.75
CA GLY A 47 -1.19 13.55 4.83
C GLY A 47 -1.78 13.68 3.42
N SER A 48 -2.46 12.65 2.93
CA SER A 48 -3.18 12.68 1.65
C SER A 48 -4.28 13.74 1.64
N ARG A 49 -5.05 13.84 2.74
CA ARG A 49 -6.09 14.87 2.87
C ARG A 49 -5.51 16.27 2.96
N ILE A 50 -4.42 16.47 3.71
CA ILE A 50 -3.76 17.76 3.85
C ILE A 50 -3.31 18.28 2.49
N LEU A 51 -2.70 17.42 1.66
CA LEU A 51 -2.27 17.79 0.30
C LEU A 51 -3.40 18.25 -0.63
N TRP A 52 -4.64 17.83 -0.35
CA TRP A 52 -5.82 18.19 -1.15
C TRP A 52 -6.59 19.39 -0.61
N ILE A 53 -6.63 19.58 0.72
CA ILE A 53 -7.48 20.58 1.37
C ILE A 53 -6.68 21.85 1.69
N VAL A 54 -5.41 21.71 2.05
CA VAL A 54 -4.58 22.83 2.49
C VAL A 54 -3.79 23.37 1.32
N ASN A 55 -3.89 24.68 1.08
CA ASN A 55 -3.02 25.34 0.12
C ASN A 55 -1.59 25.43 0.69
N LEU A 56 -0.67 24.65 0.13
CA LEU A 56 0.74 24.60 0.51
C LEU A 56 1.66 25.35 -0.47
N GLU A 57 1.12 26.26 -1.31
CA GLU A 57 1.89 27.05 -2.28
C GLU A 57 2.99 27.89 -1.62
N ALA A 58 2.71 28.46 -0.44
CA ALA A 58 3.70 29.23 0.32
C ALA A 58 4.88 28.37 0.84
N TYR A 59 4.74 27.04 0.86
CA TYR A 59 5.73 26.11 1.39
C TYR A 59 6.03 24.96 0.41
N PRO A 60 6.68 25.24 -0.74
CA PRO A 60 6.87 24.26 -1.80
C PRO A 60 7.73 23.06 -1.35
N GLY A 61 8.71 23.28 -0.49
CA GLY A 61 9.53 22.21 0.10
C GLY A 61 8.71 21.25 0.96
N LEU A 62 7.84 21.79 1.82
CA LEU A 62 6.94 20.99 2.66
C LEU A 62 5.96 20.18 1.80
N ARG A 63 5.36 20.82 0.78
CA ARG A 63 4.47 20.15 -0.17
C ARG A 63 5.18 18.98 -0.85
N LYS A 64 6.40 19.18 -1.35
CA LYS A 64 7.19 18.14 -2.01
C LYS A 64 7.50 16.97 -1.08
N ILE A 65 8.00 17.24 0.13
CA ILE A 65 8.34 16.19 1.11
C ILE A 65 7.08 15.42 1.51
N LEU A 66 5.98 16.12 1.81
CA LEU A 66 4.73 15.51 2.20
C LEU A 66 4.15 14.65 1.08
N SER A 67 4.10 15.16 -0.16
CA SER A 67 3.68 14.39 -1.34
C SER A 67 4.53 13.15 -1.55
N CYS A 68 5.85 13.29 -1.53
CA CYS A 68 6.76 12.16 -1.71
C CYS A 68 6.53 11.08 -0.66
N SER A 69 6.51 11.45 0.62
CA SER A 69 6.33 10.50 1.73
C SER A 69 4.97 9.82 1.71
N VAL A 70 3.90 10.59 1.47
CA VAL A 70 2.53 10.07 1.47
C VAL A 70 2.25 9.19 0.26
N TYR A 71 2.63 9.59 -0.96
CA TYR A 71 2.41 8.78 -2.15
C TYR A 71 3.28 7.53 -2.15
N MET A 72 4.53 7.63 -1.70
CA MET A 72 5.40 6.45 -1.55
C MET A 72 4.86 5.49 -0.48
N GLY A 73 4.36 6.03 0.64
CA GLY A 73 3.67 5.25 1.65
C GLY A 73 2.43 4.54 1.09
N MET A 74 1.55 5.24 0.38
CA MET A 74 0.38 4.64 -0.26
C MET A 74 0.76 3.54 -1.24
N ALA A 75 1.77 3.77 -2.09
CA ALA A 75 2.27 2.78 -3.03
C ALA A 75 2.80 1.53 -2.29
N PHE A 76 3.58 1.72 -1.23
CA PHE A 76 4.10 0.64 -0.41
C PHE A 76 2.98 -0.22 0.19
N PHE A 77 1.99 0.40 0.84
CA PHE A 77 0.87 -0.32 1.43
C PHE A 77 0.01 -1.03 0.38
N PHE A 78 -0.21 -0.42 -0.78
CA PHE A 78 -0.95 -1.04 -1.87
C PHE A 78 -0.20 -2.27 -2.42
N ILE A 79 1.10 -2.15 -2.72
CA ILE A 79 1.91 -3.28 -3.19
C ILE A 79 1.98 -4.38 -2.13
N LEU A 80 2.12 -4.01 -0.85
CA LEU A 80 2.12 -4.97 0.25
C LEU A 80 0.80 -5.73 0.35
N PHE A 81 -0.34 -5.04 0.20
CA PHE A 81 -1.65 -5.68 0.09
C PHE A 81 -1.69 -6.66 -1.07
N THR A 82 -1.27 -6.24 -2.27
CA THR A 82 -1.26 -7.09 -3.47
C THR A 82 -0.37 -8.32 -3.30
N ALA A 83 0.81 -8.17 -2.69
CA ALA A 83 1.71 -9.28 -2.42
C ALA A 83 1.09 -10.30 -1.46
N PHE A 84 0.48 -9.84 -0.36
CA PHE A 84 -0.23 -10.74 0.55
C PHE A 84 -1.43 -11.41 -0.11
N PHE A 85 -2.20 -10.66 -0.89
CA PHE A 85 -3.35 -11.18 -1.63
C PHE A 85 -2.92 -12.29 -2.59
N PHE A 86 -1.83 -12.08 -3.33
CA PHE A 86 -1.29 -13.08 -4.25
C PHE A 86 -0.77 -14.33 -3.52
N LEU A 87 -0.05 -14.17 -2.40
CA LEU A 87 0.41 -15.29 -1.58
C LEU A 87 -0.76 -16.10 -0.99
N ASP A 88 -1.84 -15.43 -0.57
CA ASP A 88 -3.04 -16.10 -0.08
C ASP A 88 -3.79 -16.81 -1.22
N LEU A 89 -3.88 -16.18 -2.40
CA LEU A 89 -4.50 -16.78 -3.58
C LEU A 89 -3.73 -18.03 -4.02
N LEU A 90 -2.40 -17.98 -4.04
CA LEU A 90 -1.55 -19.13 -4.35
C LEU A 90 -1.79 -20.27 -3.35
N ARG A 91 -1.90 -19.94 -2.06
CA ARG A 91 -2.22 -20.93 -1.01
C ARG A 91 -3.60 -21.55 -1.21
N PHE A 92 -4.59 -20.73 -1.55
CA PHE A 92 -5.94 -21.21 -1.84
C PHE A 92 -5.94 -22.15 -3.04
N LEU A 93 -5.22 -21.81 -4.11
CA LEU A 93 -5.11 -22.66 -5.30
C LEU A 93 -4.44 -24.01 -5.00
N VAL A 94 -3.35 -24.03 -4.22
CA VAL A 94 -2.71 -25.29 -3.86
C VAL A 94 -3.59 -26.13 -2.93
N TRP A 95 -4.26 -25.50 -1.96
CA TRP A 95 -5.24 -26.20 -1.13
C TRP A 95 -6.37 -26.81 -1.97
N LEU A 96 -6.81 -26.11 -3.01
CA LEU A 96 -7.81 -26.62 -3.95
C LEU A 96 -7.27 -27.81 -4.77
N THR A 97 -6.01 -27.78 -5.20
CA THR A 97 -5.38 -28.92 -5.90
C THR A 97 -5.20 -30.13 -4.98
N ASP A 98 -4.82 -29.92 -3.72
CA ASP A 98 -4.71 -30.98 -2.72
C ASP A 98 -6.06 -31.68 -2.52
N LEU A 99 -7.15 -30.90 -2.43
CA LEU A 99 -8.51 -31.41 -2.30
C LEU A 99 -8.93 -32.24 -3.53
N LEU A 100 -8.57 -31.80 -4.74
CA LEU A 100 -8.99 -32.44 -5.99
C LEU A 100 -8.15 -33.66 -6.36
N LEU A 101 -6.85 -33.65 -6.03
CA LEU A 101 -5.90 -34.67 -6.45
C LEU A 101 -5.50 -35.63 -5.31
N SER A 102 -5.98 -35.39 -4.08
CA SER A 102 -5.53 -36.09 -2.86
C SER A 102 -4.00 -36.08 -2.71
N ALA A 103 -3.35 -35.07 -3.27
CA ALA A 103 -1.91 -34.89 -3.16
C ALA A 103 -1.61 -34.15 -1.84
N CYS A 104 -0.57 -34.58 -1.12
CA CYS A 104 -0.17 -33.93 0.12
C CYS A 104 0.85 -32.81 -0.16
N PHE A 105 0.45 -31.69 -0.80
CA PHE A 105 1.31 -30.51 -0.94
C PHE A 105 1.20 -29.51 0.22
N GLY A 106 0.41 -29.82 1.25
CA GLY A 106 0.15 -28.93 2.39
C GLY A 106 1.38 -28.38 3.12
N ASP A 107 2.51 -29.11 3.11
CA ASP A 107 3.75 -28.71 3.76
C ASP A 107 4.65 -27.80 2.90
N LEU A 108 4.30 -27.54 1.64
CA LEU A 108 5.10 -26.68 0.75
C LEU A 108 5.04 -25.19 1.16
N PHE A 109 4.05 -24.78 1.95
CA PHE A 109 3.83 -23.36 2.21
C PHE A 109 4.74 -22.77 3.28
N PRO A 110 5.38 -21.62 3.00
CA PRO A 110 6.20 -20.94 3.97
C PRO A 110 5.39 -20.52 5.21
N SER A 111 6.06 -20.55 6.36
CA SER A 111 5.50 -20.07 7.63
C SER A 111 4.95 -18.63 7.50
N PRO A 112 3.99 -18.22 8.35
CA PRO A 112 3.47 -16.85 8.34
C PRO A 112 4.55 -15.77 8.38
N LYS A 113 5.65 -16.04 9.10
CA LYS A 113 6.84 -15.18 9.17
C LYS A 113 7.50 -15.03 7.81
N MET A 114 7.80 -16.14 7.13
CA MET A 114 8.45 -16.12 5.82
C MET A 114 7.57 -15.42 4.78
N ARG A 115 6.25 -15.61 4.81
CA ARG A 115 5.32 -14.90 3.91
C ARG A 115 5.32 -13.40 4.16
N ALA A 116 5.35 -12.95 5.41
CA ALA A 116 5.46 -11.53 5.71
C ALA A 116 6.80 -10.94 5.25
N VAL A 117 7.91 -11.66 5.44
CA VAL A 117 9.23 -11.24 4.94
C VAL A 117 9.24 -11.12 3.42
N LEU A 118 8.70 -12.11 2.71
CA LEU A 118 8.60 -12.08 1.25
C LEU A 118 7.75 -10.90 0.76
N ALA A 119 6.58 -10.68 1.37
CA ALA A 119 5.68 -9.60 0.97
C ALA A 119 6.29 -8.21 1.25
N VAL A 120 6.87 -8.01 2.44
CA VAL A 120 7.53 -6.74 2.81
C VAL A 120 8.77 -6.50 1.95
N GLY A 121 9.59 -7.53 1.74
CA GLY A 121 10.77 -7.45 0.88
C GLY A 121 10.40 -7.09 -0.56
N PHE A 122 9.41 -7.79 -1.12
CA PHE A 122 8.89 -7.49 -2.45
C PHE A 122 8.36 -6.06 -2.55
N ALA A 123 7.54 -5.62 -1.58
CA ALA A 123 7.02 -4.26 -1.58
C ALA A 123 8.13 -3.21 -1.52
N PHE A 124 9.17 -3.44 -0.72
CA PHE A 124 10.32 -2.55 -0.65
C PHE A 124 11.06 -2.47 -2.00
N PHE A 125 11.39 -3.63 -2.59
CA PHE A 125 12.07 -3.68 -3.89
C PHE A 125 11.24 -3.04 -5.01
N ALA A 126 9.95 -3.34 -5.09
CA ALA A 126 9.04 -2.76 -6.07
C ALA A 126 8.93 -1.24 -5.92
N CYS A 127 8.84 -0.73 -4.68
CA CYS A 127 8.86 0.70 -4.42
C CYS A 127 10.19 1.33 -4.84
N THR A 128 11.33 0.74 -4.47
CA THR A 128 12.65 1.27 -4.87
C THR A 128 12.86 1.27 -6.38
N TYR A 129 12.38 0.23 -7.06
CA TYR A 129 12.42 0.14 -8.51
C TYR A 129 11.52 1.20 -9.15
N GLY A 130 10.27 1.32 -8.70
CA GLY A 130 9.35 2.36 -9.18
C GLY A 130 9.87 3.78 -8.94
N TRP A 131 10.55 4.01 -7.81
CA TRP A 131 11.24 5.27 -7.55
C TRP A 131 12.36 5.54 -8.56
N PHE A 132 13.20 4.53 -8.83
CA PHE A 132 14.28 4.63 -9.81
C PHE A 132 13.75 4.96 -11.22
N GLU A 133 12.70 4.25 -11.67
CA GLU A 133 12.03 4.52 -12.94
C GLU A 133 11.44 5.94 -12.98
N ALA A 134 10.85 6.41 -11.87
CA ALA A 134 10.30 7.76 -11.78
C ALA A 134 11.36 8.86 -11.94
N LEU A 135 12.64 8.60 -11.62
CA LEU A 135 13.74 9.54 -11.88
C LEU A 135 14.07 9.68 -13.36
N ALA A 136 13.77 8.65 -14.17
CA ALA A 136 13.99 8.67 -15.61
C ALA A 136 12.84 9.35 -16.39
N VAL A 137 11.69 9.54 -15.75
CA VAL A 137 10.53 10.21 -16.35
C VAL A 137 10.87 11.68 -16.64
N ARG A 138 10.80 12.06 -17.92
CA ARG A 138 10.94 13.45 -18.36
C ARG A 138 9.54 14.05 -18.55
N PRO A 139 9.00 14.82 -17.58
CA PRO A 139 7.71 15.45 -17.76
C PRO A 139 7.79 16.48 -18.89
N VAL A 140 6.98 16.27 -19.94
CA VAL A 140 6.80 17.24 -21.02
C VAL A 140 5.66 18.17 -20.61
N TYR A 141 5.97 19.44 -20.37
CA TYR A 141 4.97 20.45 -20.08
C TYR A 141 4.32 20.92 -21.38
N ILE A 142 3.04 20.64 -21.54
CA ILE A 142 2.23 21.14 -22.66
C ILE A 142 1.42 22.33 -22.13
N THR A 143 1.84 23.53 -22.51
CA THR A 143 1.08 24.75 -22.21
C THR A 143 -0.04 24.89 -23.22
N ILE A 144 -1.28 24.66 -22.80
CA ILE A 144 -2.46 24.91 -23.62
C ILE A 144 -2.84 26.37 -23.42
N ALA A 145 -2.51 27.24 -24.39
CA ALA A 145 -3.01 28.59 -24.42
C ALA A 145 -4.53 28.56 -24.67
N THR A 146 -5.31 29.15 -23.76
CA THR A 146 -6.77 29.24 -23.91
C THR A 146 -7.23 30.60 -23.39
N ASP A 147 -8.07 31.28 -24.17
CA ASP A 147 -8.65 32.57 -23.80
C ASP A 147 -9.69 32.46 -22.67
N ARG A 148 -9.95 31.24 -22.18
CA ARG A 148 -10.98 30.95 -21.16
C ARG A 148 -10.45 30.84 -19.73
N LEU A 149 -9.15 30.97 -19.51
CA LEU A 149 -8.54 31.05 -18.18
C LEU A 149 -7.76 32.37 -18.10
N PRO A 150 -8.08 33.26 -17.14
CA PRO A 150 -7.45 34.58 -17.02
C PRO A 150 -5.96 34.50 -16.68
#